data_AF-A0A366DQ37-F1
#
_entry.id   AF-A0A366DQ37-F1
#
_cell.length_a   1.000
_cell.length_b   1.000
_cell.length_c   1.000
_cell.angle_alpha   90.00
_cell.angle_beta   90.00
_cell.angle_gamma   90.00
#
_symmetry.space_group_name_H-M   'P 1'
#
loop_
_entity.id
_entity.type
_entity.pdbx_description
1 polymer ?
#
loop_
_entity_poly.entity_id
_entity_poly.type
_entity_poly.pdbx_seq_one_letter_code
_entity_poly.pdbx_strand_id
1 'polypeptide(L)'
;MTAPVNIPLKASFGGWKFAPWFAWGSNNMKPKLILHSDAVEFRLFRLRRKPYTAIAKIDYRSAWRTENIVIEFSDSVSTFIGNTGNRNVTKNAIRMLHNKGCLLSEAAASLIAGS
;
A
#
# COMPACT_ATOMS: atom_id res chain seq x y z
N MET A 1 -16.86 16.44 2.91
CA MET A 1 -16.30 15.08 3.13
C MET A 1 -15.82 14.56 1.78
N THR A 2 -14.55 14.17 1.63
CA THR A 2 -14.04 13.62 0.37
C THR A 2 -14.53 12.19 0.19
N ALA A 3 -15.03 11.84 -1.00
CA ALA A 3 -15.47 10.48 -1.30
C ALA A 3 -14.31 9.48 -1.18
N PRO A 4 -14.56 8.23 -0.73
CA PRO A 4 -13.53 7.19 -0.72
C PRO A 4 -12.98 6.91 -2.12
N VAL A 5 -11.67 6.68 -2.21
CA VAL A 5 -10.99 6.39 -3.48
C VAL A 5 -10.57 4.92 -3.51
N ASN A 6 -11.06 4.18 -4.49
CA ASN A 6 -10.64 2.80 -4.73
C ASN A 6 -9.34 2.76 -5.54
N ILE A 7 -8.30 2.12 -5.01
CA ILE A 7 -7.05 1.88 -5.73
C ILE A 7 -7.15 0.51 -6.40
N PRO A 8 -7.16 0.43 -7.74
CA PRO A 8 -7.30 -0.85 -8.43
C PRO A 8 -6.06 -1.72 -8.19
N LEU A 9 -6.29 -2.92 -7.66
CA LEU A 9 -5.26 -3.93 -7.40
C LEU A 9 -5.45 -5.14 -8.29
N LYS A 10 -4.36 -5.67 -8.85
CA LYS A 10 -4.31 -7.01 -9.47
C LYS A 10 -4.21 -8.11 -8.41
N ALA A 11 -3.51 -7.82 -7.31
CA ALA A 11 -3.24 -8.75 -6.24
C ALA A 11 -2.92 -8.01 -4.94
N SER A 12 -3.02 -8.72 -3.83
CA SER A 12 -2.52 -8.25 -2.54
C SER A 12 -1.71 -9.35 -1.85
N PHE A 13 -0.74 -8.97 -1.03
CA PHE A 13 0.15 -9.90 -0.33
C PHE A 13 0.35 -9.48 1.13
N GLY A 14 0.67 -10.46 1.96
CA GLY A 14 1.20 -10.25 3.30
C GLY A 14 2.71 -10.42 3.26
N GLY A 15 3.47 -9.38 3.62
CA GLY A 15 4.93 -9.45 3.72
C GLY A 15 5.42 -9.37 5.15
N TRP A 16 6.73 -9.51 5.33
CA TRP A 16 7.42 -9.28 6.60
C TRP A 16 8.18 -7.95 6.55
N LYS A 17 8.11 -7.15 7.62
CA LYS A 17 8.88 -5.91 7.71
C LYS A 17 10.39 -6.14 7.61
N PHE A 18 10.89 -7.18 8.29
CA PHE A 18 12.32 -7.52 8.37
C PHE A 18 12.82 -8.37 7.21
N ALA A 19 11.93 -8.92 6.38
CA ALA A 19 12.27 -9.77 5.26
C ALA A 19 11.48 -9.31 4.01
N PRO A 20 11.85 -8.15 3.43
CA PRO A 20 11.03 -7.43 2.45
C PRO A 20 10.77 -8.17 1.13
N TRP A 21 11.54 -9.21 0.83
CA TRP A 21 11.40 -10.02 -0.38
C TRP A 21 10.51 -11.25 -0.19
N PHE A 22 10.09 -11.55 1.04
CA PHE A 22 9.29 -12.74 1.34
C PHE A 22 7.85 -12.35 1.66
N ALA A 23 6.93 -12.90 0.88
CA ALA A 23 5.50 -12.86 1.16
C ALA A 23 5.08 -14.16 1.85
N TRP A 24 4.30 -14.06 2.93
CA TRP A 24 3.71 -15.20 3.64
C TRP A 24 2.26 -15.48 3.24
N GLY A 25 1.66 -14.62 2.42
CA GLY A 25 0.30 -14.81 1.92
C GLY A 25 -0.01 -13.97 0.70
N SER A 26 -1.01 -14.39 -0.07
CA SER A 26 -1.49 -13.69 -1.26
C SER A 26 -3.02 -13.76 -1.39
N ASN A 27 -3.61 -12.80 -2.09
CA ASN A 27 -5.01 -12.79 -2.50
C ASN A 27 -5.13 -12.13 -3.87
N ASN A 28 -5.52 -12.94 -4.86
CA ASN A 28 -5.77 -12.54 -6.23
C ASN A 28 -7.27 -12.54 -6.58
N MET A 29 -8.14 -13.03 -5.69
CA MET A 29 -9.58 -13.15 -5.96
C MET A 29 -10.32 -11.84 -5.71
N LYS A 30 -10.10 -11.23 -4.54
CA LYS A 30 -10.77 -9.98 -4.14
C LYS A 30 -9.79 -9.05 -3.42
N PRO A 31 -8.62 -8.72 -4.02
CA PRO A 31 -7.71 -7.76 -3.42
C PRO A 31 -8.41 -6.42 -3.28
N LYS A 32 -8.11 -5.68 -2.21
CA LYS A 32 -8.75 -4.38 -1.98
C LYS A 32 -7.78 -3.41 -1.32
N LEU A 33 -7.82 -2.17 -1.79
CA LEU A 33 -7.24 -1.00 -1.15
C LEU A 33 -8.14 0.21 -1.42
N ILE A 34 -8.74 0.78 -0.38
CA ILE A 34 -9.59 1.97 -0.46
C ILE A 34 -9.03 3.01 0.51
N LEU A 35 -8.89 4.23 0.02
CA LEU A 35 -8.45 5.39 0.80
C LEU A 35 -9.69 6.19 1.21
N HIS A 36 -10.05 6.16 2.48
CA HIS A 36 -11.13 6.98 3.04
C HIS A 36 -10.59 8.34 3.48
N SER A 37 -11.44 9.20 4.03
CA SER A 37 -10.99 10.48 4.56
C SER A 37 -10.01 10.33 5.73
N ASP A 38 -10.24 9.33 6.58
CA ASP A 38 -9.63 9.12 7.90
C ASP A 38 -8.80 7.82 8.03
N ALA A 39 -8.96 6.90 7.09
CA ALA A 39 -8.45 5.54 7.20
C ALA A 39 -8.14 4.89 5.85
N VAL A 40 -7.34 3.83 5.90
CA VAL A 40 -7.18 2.88 4.81
C VAL A 40 -8.02 1.63 5.09
N GLU A 41 -8.80 1.19 4.10
CA GLU A 41 -9.44 -0.12 4.08
C GLU A 41 -8.69 -1.03 3.11
N PHE A 42 -8.34 -2.24 3.54
CA PHE A 42 -7.56 -3.17 2.73
C PHE A 42 -7.95 -4.63 3.01
N ARG A 43 -7.70 -5.50 2.04
CA ARG A 43 -7.97 -6.94 2.18
C ARG A 43 -6.82 -7.78 1.65
N LEU A 44 -6.16 -8.50 2.54
CA LEU A 44 -5.39 -9.70 2.22
C LEU A 44 -6.32 -10.92 2.29
N PHE A 45 -6.53 -11.50 3.47
CA PHE A 45 -7.54 -12.56 3.68
C PHE A 45 -8.86 -12.01 4.22
N ARG A 46 -8.78 -11.13 5.23
CA ARG A 46 -9.93 -10.45 5.84
C ARG A 46 -9.90 -8.97 5.49
N LEU A 47 -11.09 -8.37 5.40
CA LEU A 47 -11.21 -6.93 5.27
C LEU A 47 -10.78 -6.28 6.58
N ARG A 48 -9.89 -5.30 6.51
CA ARG A 48 -9.39 -4.54 7.65
C ARG A 48 -9.47 -3.07 7.32
N ARG A 49 -9.73 -2.25 8.34
CA ARG A 49 -9.66 -0.79 8.24
C ARG A 49 -8.76 -0.28 9.35
N LYS A 50 -7.86 0.65 9.03
CA LYS A 50 -6.91 1.24 9.99
C LYS A 50 -6.78 2.75 9.76
N PRO A 51 -6.68 3.56 10.83
CA PRO A 51 -6.40 4.99 10.68
C PRO A 51 -5.01 5.19 10.08
N TYR A 52 -4.80 6.33 9.42
CA TYR A 52 -3.50 6.67 8.83
C TYR A 52 -2.38 6.75 9.88
N THR A 53 -2.71 7.11 11.12
CA THR A 53 -1.77 7.15 12.26
C THR A 53 -1.24 5.76 12.66
N ALA A 54 -1.88 4.67 12.23
CA ALA A 54 -1.39 3.32 12.46
C ALA A 54 -0.36 2.86 11.39
N ILE A 55 -0.12 3.67 10.36
CA ILE A 55 0.87 3.38 9.31
C ILE A 55 2.22 3.93 9.77
N ALA A 56 3.20 3.03 9.90
CA ALA A 56 4.57 3.39 10.21
C ALA A 56 5.29 3.99 8.99
N LYS A 57 5.06 3.42 7.81
CA LYS A 57 5.75 3.81 6.57
C LYS A 57 5.02 3.28 5.34
N ILE A 58 5.02 4.06 4.28
CA ILE A 58 4.65 3.65 2.93
C ILE A 58 5.92 3.45 2.12
N ASP A 59 6.06 2.27 1.54
CA ASP A 59 7.20 1.91 0.70
C ASP A 59 6.72 1.56 -0.72
N TYR A 60 7.62 1.68 -1.68
CA TYR A 60 7.37 1.34 -3.07
C TYR A 60 8.34 0.24 -3.50
N ARG A 61 7.79 -0.82 -4.10
CA ARG A 61 8.61 -1.91 -4.65
C ARG A 61 8.14 -2.29 -6.04
N SER A 62 9.08 -2.37 -6.97
CA SER A 62 8.86 -2.99 -8.27
C SER A 62 9.82 -4.15 -8.47
N ALA A 63 9.28 -5.21 -9.05
CA ALA A 63 10.02 -6.31 -9.65
C ALA A 63 9.39 -6.59 -11.02
N TRP A 64 9.94 -7.53 -11.80
CA TRP A 64 9.45 -7.87 -13.14
C TRP A 64 7.90 -7.93 -13.19
N ARG A 65 7.28 -6.96 -13.90
CA ARG A 65 5.82 -6.81 -14.10
C ARG A 65 4.98 -6.51 -12.85
N THR A 66 5.58 -6.06 -11.75
CA THR A 66 4.83 -5.70 -10.53
C THR A 66 5.12 -4.26 -10.10
N GLU A 67 4.06 -3.59 -9.66
CA GLU A 67 4.07 -2.19 -9.22
C GLU A 67 3.37 -2.17 -7.87
N ASN A 68 4.13 -2.22 -6.78
CA ASN A 68 3.60 -2.51 -5.45
C ASN A 68 3.66 -1.29 -4.52
N ILE A 69 2.55 -1.07 -3.83
CA ILE A 69 2.46 -0.21 -2.65
C ILE A 69 2.64 -1.11 -1.43
N VAL A 70 3.61 -0.82 -0.58
CA VAL A 70 3.85 -1.55 0.67
C VAL A 70 3.44 -0.66 1.83
N ILE A 71 2.55 -1.17 2.70
CA ILE A 71 2.08 -0.50 3.90
C ILE A 71 2.64 -1.24 5.11
N GLU A 72 3.52 -0.58 5.84
CA GLU A 72 4.02 -1.03 7.14
C GLU A 72 3.14 -0.44 8.25
N PHE A 73 2.59 -1.27 9.14
CA PHE A 73 1.76 -0.80 10.25
C PHE A 73 2.54 -0.80 11.57
N SER A 74 2.41 0.22 12.41
CA SER A 74 3.18 0.36 13.65
C SER A 74 2.95 -0.79 14.65
N ASP A 75 1.76 -1.37 14.66
CA ASP A 75 1.32 -2.42 15.58
C ASP A 75 1.51 -3.85 15.04
N SER A 76 2.25 -4.03 13.94
CA SER A 76 2.44 -5.34 13.31
C SER A 76 3.86 -5.53 12.78
N VAL A 77 4.35 -6.77 12.84
CA VAL A 77 5.58 -7.18 12.13
C VAL A 77 5.33 -7.50 10.65
N SER A 78 4.04 -7.58 10.26
CA SER A 78 3.61 -7.85 8.89
C SER A 78 3.31 -6.58 8.11
N THR A 79 3.40 -6.66 6.79
CA THR A 79 3.05 -5.60 5.85
C THR A 79 1.85 -6.02 4.99
N PHE A 80 1.09 -5.03 4.54
CA PHE A 80 0.18 -5.21 3.41
C PHE A 80 0.86 -4.73 2.14
N ILE A 81 0.79 -5.52 1.08
CA ILE A 81 1.37 -5.19 -0.22
C ILE A 81 0.24 -5.19 -1.25
N GLY A 82 -0.02 -4.06 -1.89
CA GLY A 82 -0.99 -3.95 -2.98
C GLY A 82 -0.29 -3.82 -4.33
N ASN A 83 -0.44 -4.81 -5.21
CA ASN A 83 0.07 -4.75 -6.57
C ASN A 83 -0.97 -4.10 -7.49
N THR A 84 -0.67 -2.92 -8.01
CA THR A 84 -1.54 -2.22 -8.98
C THR A 84 -1.29 -2.69 -10.41
N GLY A 85 -0.09 -3.23 -10.69
CA GLY A 85 0.38 -3.53 -12.02
C GLY A 85 0.48 -2.32 -12.95
N ASN A 86 0.42 -1.10 -12.42
CA ASN A 86 0.50 0.15 -13.16
C ASN A 86 1.23 1.23 -12.34
N ARG A 87 2.39 1.68 -12.85
CA ARG A 87 3.25 2.64 -12.17
C ARG A 87 2.56 3.96 -11.84
N ASN A 88 1.72 4.49 -12.75
CA ASN A 88 1.01 5.75 -12.55
C ASN A 88 -0.06 5.62 -11.45
N VAL A 89 -0.78 4.50 -11.41
CA VAL A 89 -1.72 4.21 -10.32
C VAL A 89 -0.98 4.13 -8.98
N THR A 90 0.15 3.43 -8.92
CA THR A 90 1.00 3.33 -7.72
C THR A 90 1.49 4.70 -7.26
N LYS A 91 2.02 5.51 -8.18
CA LYS A 91 2.50 6.87 -7.92
C LYS A 91 1.40 7.76 -7.34
N ASN A 92 0.22 7.74 -7.94
CA ASN A 92 -0.93 8.52 -7.46
C ASN A 92 -1.41 8.06 -6.10
N ALA A 93 -1.49 6.75 -5.85
CA ALA A 93 -1.87 6.20 -4.55
C ALA A 93 -0.87 6.60 -3.45
N ILE A 94 0.44 6.55 -3.74
CA ILE A 94 1.47 6.97 -2.79
C ILE A 94 1.39 8.48 -2.51
N ARG A 95 1.17 9.32 -3.53
CA ARG A 95 0.90 10.77 -3.32
C ARG A 95 -0.30 11.00 -2.42
N MET A 96 -1.39 10.27 -2.65
CA MET A 96 -2.59 10.36 -1.80
C MET A 96 -2.29 9.97 -0.35
N LEU A 97 -1.59 8.87 -0.12
CA LEU A 97 -1.19 8.43 1.22
C LEU A 97 -0.26 9.45 1.91
N HIS A 98 0.69 10.03 1.17
CA HIS A 98 1.55 11.10 1.68
C HIS A 98 0.74 12.33 2.09
N ASN A 99 -0.23 12.75 1.26
CA ASN A 99 -1.12 13.87 1.58
C ASN A 99 -2.05 13.57 2.78
N LYS A 100 -2.17 12.30 3.20
CA LYS A 100 -2.85 11.87 4.43
C LYS A 100 -1.93 11.84 5.66
N GLY A 101 -0.69 12.30 5.52
CA GLY A 101 0.30 12.36 6.60
C GLY A 101 1.11 11.08 6.79
N CYS A 102 1.03 10.12 5.87
CA CYS A 102 1.85 8.91 5.97
C CYS A 102 3.31 9.19 5.59
N LEU A 103 4.24 8.70 6.41
CA LEU A 103 5.67 8.75 6.13
C LEU A 103 6.03 7.88 4.94
N LEU A 104 6.96 8.34 4.09
CA LEU A 104 7.43 7.62 2.92
C LEU A 104 8.82 7.02 3.16
N SER A 105 9.08 5.86 2.56
CA SER A 105 10.46 5.42 2.30
C SER A 105 11.12 6.29 1.23
N GLU A 106 12.43 6.20 1.11
CA GLU A 106 13.19 6.86 0.05
C GLU A 106 12.74 6.43 -1.35
N ALA A 107 12.48 5.13 -1.54
CA ALA A 107 12.00 4.60 -2.82
C ALA A 107 10.60 5.16 -3.19
N ALA A 108 9.70 5.27 -2.22
CA ALA A 108 8.38 5.85 -2.42
C ALA A 108 8.44 7.35 -2.70
N ALA A 109 9.29 8.09 -1.96
CA ALA A 109 9.52 9.51 -2.17
C ALA A 109 10.10 9.77 -3.57
N SER A 110 11.10 8.99 -3.98
CA SER A 110 11.73 9.08 -5.30
C SER A 110 10.73 8.83 -6.43
N LEU A 111 9.83 7.84 -6.27
CA LEU A 111 8.80 7.54 -7.28
C LEU A 111 7.87 8.73 -7.53
N ILE A 112 7.48 9.46 -6.49
CA ILE A 112 6.53 10.58 -6.62
C ILE A 112 7.20 11.90 -6.99
N ALA A 113 8.52 12.01 -6.79
CA ALA A 113 9.34 13.16 -7.14
C ALA A 113 9.75 13.18 -8.63
N GLY A 114 10.02 12.01 -9.23
CA GLY A 114 10.32 11.94 -10.66
C GLY A 114 9.08 12.29 -11.49
N SER A 115 9.18 13.30 -12.37
CA SER A 115 8.10 13.81 -13.24
C SER A 115 7.57 12.74 -14.19
#